data_AF-A0A2G2YXM2-F1
#
_entry.id   AF-A0A2G2YXM2-F1
#
_cell.length_a   1.000
_cell.length_b   1.000
_cell.length_c   1.000
_cell.angle_alpha   90.00
_cell.angle_beta   90.00
_cell.angle_gamma   90.00
#
_symmetry.space_group_name_H-M   'P 1'
#
loop_
_entity.id
_entity.type
_entity.pdbx_description
1 polymer ?
#
loop_
_entity_poly.entity_id
_entity_poly.type
_entity_poly.pdbx_seq_one_letter_code
_entity_poly.pdbx_strand_id
1 'polypeptide(L)'
;MSDADVHLWSMRRSKANFFRLMSAFSGLFSVGKWFGDVCMWKNPITTSLVHVLFLMLVCFPELILPTVFLYMCLIGLWNYQYRPRYPPHMNTRISHADSTHPDELDEEFDTFPTSRSSELVRMRYDRLRSLAGRIQTVVGDVATQGERVQALLSWRDPRATVLFIIFCLLAAIVLYATPFQVFSVLSGFYAMRHPRCKIRVLIILHSFDSALPPVSVVYTTKLKAETAIGPGTSFQSHGIEPDCCYLISKRNADKRIQVDHPKFHTTNIQKLKTEKRSGIKTMMNSCVGASMLVVLVFATLSCCLDARLQACHPSGKIRGIKPPPGQCNPENDSDCCKKGKTYTTYKCSPPVTGNTKAILTLNSFQKGGDGGGPSECDNQFHSDNTPVVALSTGWYSGGDRCLNYITISANGRSVKAKVVDECDSTMGCDEEHDYQPPCPNNIVDASKAVWEALGIPEGDWGDYDITWSDA
;
A
#
# COMPACT_ATOMS: atom_id res chain seq x y z
N MET A 1 12.66 -48.16 -1.09
CA MET A 1 13.11 -47.36 -2.24
C MET A 1 14.19 -46.43 -1.75
N SER A 2 15.40 -46.73 -2.18
CA SER A 2 16.70 -46.18 -1.79
C SER A 2 16.89 -44.74 -2.27
N ASP A 3 17.73 -43.98 -1.56
CA ASP A 3 18.12 -42.57 -1.76
C ASP A 3 18.69 -42.19 -3.16
N ALA A 4 18.56 -43.04 -4.18
CA ALA A 4 19.03 -42.80 -5.54
C ALA A 4 18.12 -41.84 -6.34
N ASP A 5 16.83 -41.75 -6.02
CA ASP A 5 15.85 -40.93 -6.77
C ASP A 5 15.74 -39.48 -6.25
N VAL A 6 16.61 -39.07 -5.33
CA VAL A 6 16.54 -37.74 -4.70
C VAL A 6 16.87 -36.63 -5.72
N HIS A 7 17.61 -36.93 -6.78
CA HIS A 7 18.07 -35.97 -7.80
C HIS A 7 17.21 -35.90 -9.07
N LEU A 8 16.19 -36.75 -9.23
CA LEU A 8 15.29 -36.70 -10.38
C LEU A 8 14.32 -35.52 -10.26
N TRP A 9 14.27 -34.68 -11.30
CA TRP A 9 13.35 -33.55 -11.37
C TRP A 9 11.93 -34.06 -11.64
N SER A 10 10.95 -33.57 -10.86
CA SER A 10 9.53 -33.86 -11.06
C SER A 10 8.68 -32.62 -10.76
N MET A 11 7.72 -32.33 -11.65
CA MET A 11 6.79 -31.22 -11.50
C MET A 11 5.95 -31.35 -10.22
N ARG A 12 5.47 -32.56 -9.92
CA ARG A 12 4.69 -32.85 -8.70
C ARG A 12 5.48 -32.56 -7.43
N ARG A 13 6.75 -33.00 -7.36
CA ARG A 13 7.61 -32.79 -6.19
C ARG A 13 7.92 -31.29 -5.98
N SER A 14 8.11 -30.54 -7.08
CA SER A 14 8.28 -29.08 -7.03
C SER A 14 7.02 -28.38 -6.51
N LYS A 15 5.83 -28.74 -7.02
CA LYS A 15 4.54 -28.23 -6.51
C LYS A 15 4.33 -28.59 -5.03
N ALA A 16 4.60 -29.83 -4.63
CA ALA A 16 4.46 -30.27 -3.24
C ALA A 16 5.38 -29.47 -2.30
N ASN A 17 6.64 -29.25 -2.68
CA ASN A 17 7.56 -28.41 -1.91
C ASN A 17 7.10 -26.95 -1.84
N PHE A 18 6.57 -26.39 -2.94
CA PHE A 18 6.01 -25.05 -2.96
C PHE A 18 4.79 -24.92 -2.03
N PHE A 19 3.85 -25.87 -2.05
CA PHE A 19 2.70 -25.84 -1.16
C PHE A 19 3.09 -26.04 0.31
N ARG A 20 4.13 -26.84 0.61
CA ARG A 20 4.69 -26.94 1.97
C ARG A 20 5.24 -25.59 2.43
N LEU A 21 6.02 -24.92 1.58
CA LEU A 21 6.53 -23.58 1.85
C LEU A 21 5.38 -22.58 2.09
N MET A 22 4.39 -22.56 1.20
CA MET A 22 3.21 -21.69 1.32
C MET A 22 2.42 -21.99 2.61
N SER A 23 2.26 -23.26 2.98
CA SER A 23 1.59 -23.65 4.21
C SER A 23 2.34 -23.19 5.46
N ALA A 24 3.68 -23.20 5.44
CA ALA A 24 4.50 -22.67 6.53
C ALA A 24 4.33 -21.15 6.69
N PHE A 25 4.15 -20.42 5.58
CA PHE A 25 3.87 -18.99 5.59
C PHE A 25 2.39 -18.63 5.74
N SER A 26 1.47 -19.59 5.70
CA SER A 26 0.02 -19.33 5.76
C SER A 26 -0.40 -18.57 7.03
N GLY A 27 0.24 -18.86 8.16
CA GLY A 27 0.07 -18.11 9.40
C GLY A 27 0.52 -16.66 9.27
N LEU A 28 1.66 -16.41 8.63
CA LEU A 28 2.19 -15.06 8.41
C LEU A 28 1.29 -14.24 7.48
N PHE A 29 0.80 -14.82 6.39
CA PHE A 29 -0.16 -14.17 5.50
C PHE A 29 -1.48 -13.85 6.21
N SER A 30 -1.95 -14.76 7.06
CA SER A 30 -3.17 -14.55 7.85
C SER A 30 -2.99 -13.41 8.85
N VAL A 31 -1.85 -13.33 9.53
CA VAL A 31 -1.51 -12.21 10.42
C VAL A 31 -1.39 -10.90 9.65
N GLY A 32 -0.76 -10.92 8.46
CA GLY A 32 -0.64 -9.73 7.60
C GLY A 32 -2.00 -9.21 7.14
N LYS A 33 -2.91 -10.09 6.73
CA LYS A 33 -4.28 -9.74 6.35
C LYS A 33 -5.07 -9.17 7.54
N TRP A 34 -4.99 -9.84 8.70
CA TRP A 34 -5.62 -9.35 9.95
C TRP A 34 -5.08 -7.98 10.37
N PHE A 35 -3.77 -7.77 10.28
CA PHE A 35 -3.15 -6.46 10.55
C PHE A 35 -3.64 -5.40 9.56
N GLY A 36 -3.81 -5.77 8.28
CA GLY A 36 -4.47 -4.95 7.27
C GLY A 36 -5.90 -4.56 7.66
N ASP A 37 -6.72 -5.51 8.11
CA ASP A 37 -8.08 -5.25 8.58
C ASP A 37 -8.12 -4.30 9.79
N VAL A 38 -7.18 -4.44 10.73
CA VAL A 38 -6.99 -3.54 11.88
C VAL A 38 -6.62 -2.14 11.41
N CYS A 39 -5.68 -2.04 10.46
CA CYS A 39 -5.23 -0.80 9.82
C CYS A 39 -6.33 -0.10 9.01
N MET A 40 -7.30 -0.85 8.49
CA MET A 40 -8.48 -0.36 7.79
C MET A 40 -9.66 -0.07 8.73
N TRP A 41 -9.49 -0.26 10.04
CA TRP A 41 -10.50 -0.01 11.07
C TRP A 41 -11.84 -0.71 10.79
N LYS A 42 -11.79 -1.91 10.17
CA LYS A 42 -12.99 -2.67 9.80
C LYS A 42 -13.90 -2.94 11.00
N ASN A 43 -13.29 -3.23 12.14
CA ASN A 43 -13.95 -3.37 13.44
C ASN A 43 -13.32 -2.38 14.43
N PRO A 44 -13.98 -1.26 14.76
CA PRO A 44 -13.36 -0.20 15.56
C PRO A 44 -12.98 -0.68 16.97
N ILE A 45 -13.78 -1.58 17.56
CA ILE A 45 -13.52 -2.14 18.89
C ILE A 45 -12.21 -2.94 18.90
N THR A 46 -12.00 -3.83 17.94
CA THR A 46 -10.77 -4.64 17.87
C THR A 46 -9.56 -3.77 17.60
N THR A 47 -9.70 -2.76 16.74
CA THR A 47 -8.62 -1.81 16.47
C THR A 47 -8.28 -1.01 17.72
N SER A 48 -9.25 -0.50 18.48
CA SER A 48 -9.01 0.18 19.76
C SER A 48 -8.30 -0.73 20.77
N LEU A 49 -8.71 -2.00 20.89
CA LEU A 49 -8.05 -2.97 21.77
C LEU A 49 -6.59 -3.21 21.37
N VAL A 50 -6.30 -3.32 20.07
CA VAL A 50 -4.93 -3.46 19.56
C VAL A 50 -4.09 -2.23 19.88
N HIS A 51 -4.63 -1.02 19.78
CA HIS A 51 -3.91 0.20 20.17
C HIS A 51 -3.59 0.24 21.67
N VAL A 52 -4.54 -0.17 22.53
CA VAL A 52 -4.32 -0.26 23.98
C VAL A 52 -3.26 -1.31 24.31
N LEU A 53 -3.32 -2.50 23.70
CA LEU A 53 -2.34 -3.56 23.87
C LEU A 53 -0.95 -3.11 23.38
N PHE A 54 -0.88 -2.45 22.23
CA PHE A 54 0.35 -1.91 21.66
C PHE A 54 1.00 -0.86 22.58
N LEU A 55 0.21 0.10 23.07
CA LEU A 55 0.69 1.08 24.05
C LEU A 55 1.21 0.42 25.32
N MET A 56 0.49 -0.56 25.85
CA MET A 56 0.90 -1.29 27.05
C MET A 56 2.24 -2.01 26.85
N LEU A 57 2.45 -2.68 25.71
CA LEU A 57 3.70 -3.35 25.38
C LEU A 57 4.87 -2.39 25.17
N VAL A 58 4.64 -1.21 24.59
CA VAL A 58 5.69 -0.20 24.40
C VAL A 58 6.06 0.51 25.72
N CYS A 59 5.08 0.73 26.60
CA CYS A 59 5.30 1.27 27.95
C CYS A 59 6.09 0.30 28.84
N PHE A 60 5.82 -1.01 28.72
CA PHE A 60 6.42 -2.05 29.56
C PHE A 60 7.16 -3.08 28.69
N PRO A 61 8.35 -2.74 28.17
CA PRO A 61 9.12 -3.64 27.28
C PRO A 61 9.54 -4.94 27.98
N GLU A 62 9.65 -4.93 29.31
CA GLU A 62 9.93 -6.12 30.12
C GLU A 62 8.81 -7.17 30.02
N LEU A 63 7.61 -6.79 29.60
CA LEU A 63 6.45 -7.67 29.44
C LEU A 63 6.38 -8.33 28.05
N ILE A 64 7.16 -7.87 27.07
CA ILE A 64 7.15 -8.41 25.69
C ILE A 64 7.55 -9.88 25.71
N LEU A 65 8.66 -10.21 26.34
CA LEU A 65 9.20 -11.56 26.33
C LEU A 65 8.28 -12.55 27.09
N PRO A 66 7.78 -12.23 28.30
CA PRO A 66 6.76 -13.03 28.98
C PRO A 66 5.47 -13.23 28.17
N THR A 67 4.94 -12.18 27.54
CA THR A 67 3.68 -12.29 26.76
C THR A 67 3.86 -13.17 25.53
N VAL A 68 4.99 -13.10 24.84
CA VAL A 68 5.31 -14.00 23.71
C VAL A 68 5.35 -15.46 24.18
N PHE A 69 6.04 -15.76 25.28
CA PHE A 69 6.09 -17.14 25.79
C PHE A 69 4.73 -17.65 26.26
N LEU A 70 3.91 -16.81 26.90
CA LEU A 70 2.54 -17.16 27.28
C LEU A 70 1.68 -17.44 26.04
N TYR A 71 1.76 -16.61 25.00
CA TYR A 71 1.03 -16.84 23.75
C TYR A 71 1.47 -18.15 23.08
N MET A 72 2.77 -18.40 22.98
CA MET A 72 3.30 -19.66 22.43
C MET A 72 2.83 -20.88 23.24
N CYS A 73 2.77 -20.76 24.56
CA CYS A 73 2.26 -21.81 25.45
C CYS A 73 0.76 -22.05 25.23
N LEU A 74 -0.06 -21.01 25.20
CA LEU A 74 -1.50 -21.11 24.96
C LEU A 74 -1.82 -21.70 23.58
N ILE A 75 -1.11 -21.24 22.53
CA ILE A 75 -1.23 -21.81 21.18
C ILE A 75 -0.79 -23.27 21.19
N GLY A 76 0.30 -23.60 21.89
CA GLY A 76 0.77 -24.98 22.06
C GLY A 76 -0.26 -25.88 22.75
N LEU A 77 -0.86 -25.42 23.86
CA LEU A 77 -1.92 -26.13 24.59
C LEU A 77 -3.19 -26.30 23.76
N TRP A 78 -3.59 -25.24 23.04
CA TRP A 78 -4.72 -25.29 22.13
C TRP A 78 -4.48 -26.31 21.01
N ASN A 79 -3.32 -26.24 20.33
CA ASN A 79 -2.96 -27.17 19.27
C ASN A 79 -2.76 -28.60 19.79
N TYR A 80 -2.37 -28.77 21.05
CA TYR A 80 -2.25 -30.08 21.68
C TYR A 80 -3.61 -30.79 21.78
N GLN A 81 -4.69 -30.05 22.05
CA GLN A 81 -6.05 -30.61 22.09
C GLN A 81 -6.54 -31.05 20.72
N TYR A 82 -6.23 -30.28 19.67
CA TYR A 82 -6.61 -30.59 18.28
C TYR A 82 -5.55 -31.42 17.53
N ARG A 83 -4.63 -32.06 18.26
CA ARG A 83 -3.57 -32.88 17.67
C ARG A 83 -4.18 -34.01 16.83
N PRO A 84 -3.81 -34.16 15.55
CA PRO A 84 -4.22 -35.31 14.74
C PRO A 84 -3.76 -36.62 15.41
N ARG A 85 -4.71 -37.53 15.68
CA ARG A 85 -4.45 -38.85 16.30
C ARG A 85 -4.20 -39.97 15.28
N TYR A 86 -4.25 -39.67 13.99
CA TYR A 86 -4.05 -40.65 12.91
C TYR A 86 -2.57 -41.04 12.78
N PRO A 87 -2.26 -42.30 12.41
CA PRO A 87 -0.89 -42.75 12.20
C PRO A 87 -0.18 -41.92 11.12
N PRO A 88 1.16 -41.76 11.17
CA PRO A 88 1.95 -40.94 10.24
C PRO A 88 2.12 -41.60 8.86
N HIS A 89 1.04 -42.14 8.29
CA HIS A 89 1.03 -42.60 6.91
C HIS A 89 1.05 -41.39 5.97
N MET A 90 1.68 -41.56 4.81
CA MET A 90 1.96 -40.51 3.82
C MET A 90 0.71 -39.66 3.54
N ASN A 91 0.68 -38.43 4.07
CA ASN A 91 -0.42 -37.50 3.82
C ASN A 91 -0.43 -37.13 2.33
N THR A 92 -1.37 -37.71 1.59
CA THR A 92 -1.55 -37.53 0.14
C THR A 92 -1.73 -36.05 -0.24
N ARG A 93 -2.36 -35.26 0.64
CA ARG A 93 -2.50 -33.81 0.48
C ARG A 93 -1.18 -33.04 0.63
N ILE A 94 -0.28 -33.48 1.51
CA ILE A 94 1.02 -32.84 1.78
C ILE A 94 2.08 -33.27 0.75
N SER A 95 1.90 -34.44 0.14
CA SER A 95 2.69 -34.91 -1.01
C SER A 95 2.12 -34.50 -2.36
N HIS A 96 0.98 -33.79 -2.38
CA HIS A 96 0.25 -33.40 -3.58
C HIS A 96 -0.06 -34.61 -4.50
N ALA A 97 -0.30 -35.79 -3.91
CA ALA A 97 -0.59 -37.03 -4.64
C ALA A 97 -2.05 -37.14 -5.11
N ASP A 98 -2.99 -36.44 -4.45
CA ASP A 98 -4.43 -36.51 -4.80
C ASP A 98 -4.84 -35.60 -5.96
N SER A 99 -4.01 -34.62 -6.32
CA SER A 99 -4.29 -33.58 -7.31
C SER A 99 -3.33 -33.61 -8.51
N THR A 100 -2.69 -34.74 -8.76
CA THR A 100 -1.74 -34.90 -9.87
C THR A 100 -2.40 -35.27 -11.17
N HIS A 101 -2.04 -34.54 -12.22
CA HIS A 101 -2.40 -34.91 -13.59
C HIS A 101 -1.70 -36.23 -13.96
N PRO A 102 -2.36 -37.15 -14.70
CA PRO A 102 -1.76 -38.42 -15.11
C PRO A 102 -0.41 -38.25 -15.80
N ASP A 103 -0.24 -37.18 -16.60
CA ASP A 103 1.02 -36.87 -17.29
C ASP A 103 2.19 -36.51 -16.35
N GLU A 104 1.91 -35.99 -15.15
CA GLU A 104 2.92 -35.64 -14.13
C GLU A 104 3.37 -36.86 -13.33
N LEU A 105 2.47 -37.84 -13.17
CA LEU A 105 2.80 -39.13 -12.58
C LEU A 105 3.60 -39.99 -13.57
N ASP A 106 3.20 -39.95 -14.84
CA ASP A 106 3.91 -40.61 -15.93
C ASP A 106 5.35 -40.10 -16.14
N GLU A 107 5.60 -38.82 -15.84
CA GLU A 107 6.93 -38.20 -15.85
C GLU A 107 7.83 -38.72 -14.71
N GLU A 108 7.26 -39.12 -13.58
CA GLU A 108 8.00 -39.67 -12.42
C GLU A 108 8.36 -41.15 -12.61
N PHE A 109 7.57 -41.89 -13.40
CA PHE A 109 7.82 -43.29 -13.73
C PHE A 109 8.57 -43.50 -15.06
N ASP A 110 8.90 -42.42 -15.78
CA ASP A 110 9.68 -42.52 -17.01
C ASP A 110 11.17 -42.77 -16.70
N THR A 111 11.73 -43.81 -17.33
CA THR A 111 13.15 -44.12 -17.24
C THR A 111 14.00 -43.08 -17.97
N PHE A 112 15.26 -42.91 -17.55
CA PHE A 112 16.25 -42.19 -18.34
C PHE A 112 17.15 -43.19 -19.08
N PRO A 113 17.26 -43.16 -20.42
CA PRO A 113 16.60 -42.25 -21.38
C PRO A 113 15.09 -42.54 -21.57
N THR A 114 14.34 -41.51 -21.96
CA THR A 114 12.85 -41.52 -22.02
C THR A 114 12.30 -42.64 -22.90
N SER A 115 11.29 -43.33 -22.37
CA SER A 115 10.53 -44.36 -23.06
C SER A 115 9.34 -43.81 -23.85
N ARG A 116 9.10 -42.49 -23.75
CA ARG A 116 7.91 -41.80 -24.29
C ARG A 116 8.15 -41.23 -25.67
N SER A 117 7.06 -40.93 -26.38
CA SER A 117 7.11 -40.36 -27.73
C SER A 117 7.74 -38.95 -27.72
N SER A 118 8.42 -38.60 -28.81
CA SER A 118 9.09 -37.30 -28.96
C SER A 118 8.13 -36.10 -28.85
N GLU A 119 6.87 -36.26 -29.25
CA GLU A 119 5.82 -35.23 -29.10
C GLU A 119 5.47 -34.96 -27.64
N LEU A 120 5.36 -36.00 -26.80
CA LEU A 120 5.07 -35.87 -25.37
C LEU A 120 6.23 -35.17 -24.64
N VAL A 121 7.47 -35.54 -24.99
CA VAL A 121 8.69 -34.90 -24.45
C VAL A 121 8.73 -33.42 -24.84
N ARG A 122 8.36 -33.07 -26.07
CA ARG A 122 8.27 -31.68 -26.54
C ARG A 122 7.26 -30.87 -25.74
N MET A 123 6.06 -31.40 -25.53
CA MET A 123 5.02 -30.74 -24.72
C MET A 123 5.47 -30.53 -23.26
N ARG A 124 6.10 -31.53 -22.64
CA ARG A 124 6.67 -31.42 -21.29
C ARG A 124 7.75 -30.35 -21.20
N TYR A 125 8.63 -30.29 -22.21
CA TYR A 125 9.69 -29.28 -22.31
C TYR A 125 9.12 -27.85 -22.45
N ASP A 126 8.15 -27.64 -23.34
CA ASP A 126 7.53 -26.33 -23.57
C ASP A 126 6.80 -25.83 -22.31
N ARG A 127 6.10 -26.73 -21.61
CA ARG A 127 5.49 -26.45 -20.30
C ARG A 127 6.55 -25.99 -19.29
N LEU A 128 7.66 -26.73 -19.17
CA LEU A 128 8.76 -26.39 -18.26
C LEU A 128 9.38 -25.03 -18.63
N ARG A 129 9.59 -24.77 -19.92
CA ARG A 129 10.15 -23.52 -20.44
C ARG A 129 9.25 -22.33 -20.10
N SER A 130 7.93 -22.48 -20.19
CA SER A 130 6.98 -21.43 -19.82
C SER A 130 7.03 -21.09 -18.31
N LEU A 131 7.12 -22.12 -17.45
CA LEU A 131 7.23 -21.94 -16.01
C LEU A 131 8.57 -21.31 -15.62
N ALA A 132 9.66 -21.78 -16.22
CA ALA A 132 10.99 -21.22 -16.05
C ALA A 132 11.04 -19.75 -16.49
N GLY A 133 10.37 -19.38 -17.59
CA GLY A 133 10.25 -17.99 -18.02
C GLY A 133 9.59 -17.09 -16.97
N ARG A 134 8.48 -17.54 -16.36
CA ARG A 134 7.81 -16.81 -15.27
C ARG A 134 8.70 -16.67 -14.03
N ILE A 135 9.39 -17.74 -13.65
CA ILE A 135 10.33 -17.72 -12.52
C ILE A 135 11.48 -16.76 -12.82
N GLN A 136 12.02 -16.78 -14.04
CA GLN A 136 13.10 -15.91 -14.46
C GLN A 136 12.70 -14.43 -14.42
N THR A 137 11.47 -14.07 -14.78
CA THR A 137 10.96 -12.71 -14.61
C THR A 137 10.98 -12.29 -13.14
N VAL A 138 10.43 -13.11 -12.24
CA VAL A 138 10.42 -12.81 -10.79
C VAL A 138 11.84 -12.71 -10.23
N VAL A 139 12.73 -13.62 -10.60
CA VAL A 139 14.14 -13.58 -10.18
C VAL A 139 14.85 -12.35 -10.74
N GLY A 140 14.56 -11.95 -11.98
CA GLY A 140 15.08 -10.74 -12.60
C GLY A 140 14.63 -9.47 -11.87
N ASP A 141 13.37 -9.39 -11.46
CA ASP A 141 12.85 -8.26 -10.67
C ASP A 141 13.53 -8.19 -9.30
N VAL A 142 13.69 -9.33 -8.63
CA VAL A 142 14.39 -9.42 -7.34
C VAL A 142 15.87 -9.07 -7.48
N ALA A 143 16.54 -9.55 -8.53
CA ALA A 143 17.92 -9.21 -8.83
C ALA A 143 18.07 -7.71 -9.10
N THR A 144 17.18 -7.10 -9.89
CA THR A 144 17.18 -5.65 -10.16
C THR A 144 16.97 -4.84 -8.88
N GLN A 145 16.07 -5.27 -7.98
CA GLN A 145 15.91 -4.63 -6.67
C GLN A 145 17.16 -4.79 -5.80
N GLY A 146 17.75 -5.99 -5.81
CA GLY A 146 19.01 -6.28 -5.12
C GLY A 146 20.16 -5.41 -5.61
N GLU A 147 20.31 -5.23 -6.92
CA GLU A 147 21.30 -4.35 -7.55
C GLU A 147 21.09 -2.89 -7.15
N ARG A 148 19.85 -2.42 -7.05
CA ARG A 148 19.55 -1.05 -6.57
C ARG A 148 19.95 -0.86 -5.10
N VAL A 149 19.67 -1.85 -4.24
CA VAL A 149 20.08 -1.83 -2.83
C VAL A 149 21.61 -1.92 -2.71
N GLN A 150 22.23 -2.78 -3.50
CA GLN A 150 23.67 -2.93 -3.55
C GLN A 150 24.34 -1.67 -4.11
N ALA A 151 23.73 -0.98 -5.07
CA ALA A 151 24.24 0.28 -5.61
C ALA A 151 24.28 1.36 -4.51
N LEU A 152 23.23 1.46 -3.67
CA LEU A 152 23.22 2.33 -2.49
C LEU A 152 24.33 1.97 -1.49
N LEU A 153 24.62 0.67 -1.32
CA LEU A 153 25.67 0.18 -0.41
C LEU A 153 27.07 0.10 -1.05
N SER A 154 27.21 0.29 -2.36
CA SER A 154 28.49 0.26 -3.09
C SER A 154 29.21 1.60 -3.09
N TRP A 155 28.54 2.65 -2.61
CA TRP A 155 29.06 4.02 -2.42
C TRP A 155 29.57 4.68 -3.72
N ARG A 156 29.19 4.11 -4.86
CA ARG A 156 29.70 4.50 -6.19
C ARG A 156 29.17 5.85 -6.65
N ASP A 157 27.98 6.23 -6.19
CA ASP A 157 27.37 7.53 -6.48
C ASP A 157 27.59 8.51 -5.32
N PRO A 158 28.50 9.50 -5.45
CA PRO A 158 28.84 10.40 -4.35
C PRO A 158 27.64 11.20 -3.85
N ARG A 159 26.66 11.50 -4.72
CA ARG A 159 25.42 12.20 -4.33
C ARG A 159 24.50 11.33 -3.48
N ALA A 160 24.29 10.06 -3.85
CA ALA A 160 23.45 9.13 -3.10
C ALA A 160 24.09 8.77 -1.76
N THR A 161 25.41 8.56 -1.73
CA THR A 161 26.17 8.30 -0.51
C THR A 161 26.08 9.47 0.48
N VAL A 162 26.22 10.72 0.02
CA VAL A 162 26.08 11.90 0.89
C VAL A 162 24.67 12.02 1.46
N LEU A 163 23.62 11.83 0.65
CA LEU A 163 22.23 11.83 1.13
C LEU A 163 21.99 10.71 2.16
N PHE A 164 22.52 9.52 1.92
CA PHE A 164 22.39 8.39 2.84
C PHE A 164 23.14 8.61 4.15
N ILE A 165 24.35 9.18 4.11
CA ILE A 165 25.13 9.53 5.32
C ILE A 165 24.42 10.63 6.12
N ILE A 166 23.91 11.67 5.47
CA ILE A 166 23.12 12.72 6.12
C ILE A 166 21.87 12.12 6.77
N PHE A 167 21.15 11.26 6.05
CA PHE A 167 19.99 10.55 6.59
C PHE A 167 20.36 9.68 7.80
N CYS A 168 21.45 8.91 7.73
CA CYS A 168 21.93 8.09 8.85
C CYS A 168 22.32 8.96 10.06
N LEU A 169 22.97 10.11 9.83
CA LEU A 169 23.37 11.03 10.89
C LEU A 169 22.15 11.68 11.56
N LEU A 170 21.17 12.12 10.77
CA LEU A 170 19.90 12.63 11.30
C LEU A 170 19.13 11.54 12.06
N ALA A 171 19.04 10.34 11.51
CA ALA A 171 18.39 9.20 12.18
C ALA A 171 19.10 8.84 13.49
N ALA A 172 20.43 8.85 13.53
CA ALA A 172 21.21 8.62 14.75
C ALA A 172 20.96 9.70 15.81
N ILE A 173 20.92 10.98 15.42
CA ILE A 173 20.60 12.09 16.33
C ILE A 173 19.18 11.94 16.89
N VAL A 174 18.21 11.64 16.02
CA VAL A 174 16.80 11.45 16.41
C VAL A 174 16.67 10.25 17.37
N LEU A 175 17.26 9.11 17.05
CA LEU A 175 17.22 7.90 17.88
C LEU A 175 18.03 8.03 19.18
N TYR A 176 19.02 8.92 19.23
CA TYR A 176 19.75 9.25 20.45
C TYR A 176 18.94 10.18 21.36
N ALA A 177 18.30 11.20 20.78
CA ALA A 177 17.54 12.21 21.52
C ALA A 177 16.16 11.70 21.96
N THR A 178 15.56 10.78 21.19
CA THR A 178 14.23 10.22 21.50
C THR A 178 14.37 8.80 22.05
N PRO A 179 13.74 8.48 23.20
CA PRO A 179 13.73 7.11 23.68
C PRO A 179 13.00 6.23 22.66
N PHE A 180 13.48 5.01 22.44
CA PHE A 180 12.92 4.07 21.46
C PHE A 180 11.40 3.90 21.59
N GLN A 181 10.87 4.05 22.81
CA GLN A 181 9.45 3.98 23.13
C GLN A 181 8.64 5.04 22.37
N VAL A 182 9.12 6.28 22.31
CA VAL A 182 8.44 7.37 21.60
C VAL A 182 8.43 7.12 20.10
N PHE A 183 9.57 6.66 19.54
CA PHE A 183 9.65 6.27 18.14
C PHE A 183 8.70 5.11 17.80
N SER A 184 8.68 4.06 18.62
CA SER A 184 7.78 2.92 18.45
C SER A 184 6.32 3.35 18.50
N VAL A 185 5.91 4.18 19.48
CA VAL A 185 4.54 4.71 19.54
C VAL A 185 4.19 5.49 18.29
N LEU A 186 5.00 6.46 17.88
CA LEU A 186 4.73 7.28 16.70
C LEU A 186 4.60 6.44 15.43
N SER A 187 5.51 5.50 15.21
CA SER A 187 5.48 4.60 14.05
C SER A 187 4.24 3.68 14.06
N GLY A 188 3.91 3.09 15.22
CA GLY A 188 2.75 2.21 15.35
C GLY A 188 1.42 2.93 15.14
N PHE A 189 1.25 4.12 15.73
CA PHE A 189 0.05 4.95 15.51
C PHE A 189 -0.03 5.48 14.07
N TYR A 190 1.10 5.79 13.44
CA TYR A 190 1.13 6.17 12.03
C TYR A 190 0.69 5.02 11.12
N ALA A 191 1.20 3.80 11.34
CA ALA A 191 0.83 2.61 10.58
C ALA A 191 -0.65 2.24 10.75
N MET A 192 -1.14 2.24 12.00
CA MET A 192 -2.53 1.91 12.35
C MET A 192 -3.47 3.13 12.27
N ARG A 193 -3.02 4.26 11.70
CA ARG A 193 -3.83 5.49 11.64
C ARG A 193 -5.18 5.23 10.96
N HIS A 194 -6.20 5.94 11.43
CA HIS A 194 -7.54 5.85 10.89
C HIS A 194 -7.54 6.03 9.35
N PRO A 195 -8.31 5.25 8.57
CA PRO A 195 -8.34 5.32 7.11
C PRO A 195 -8.61 6.72 6.57
N ARG A 196 -9.44 7.49 7.28
CA ARG A 196 -9.71 8.91 6.97
C ARG A 196 -8.45 9.78 6.98
N CYS A 197 -7.48 9.50 7.85
CA CYS A 197 -6.16 10.16 7.86
C CYS A 197 -5.23 9.59 6.79
N LYS A 198 -5.47 8.35 6.30
CA LYS A 198 -4.68 7.73 5.22
C LYS A 198 -4.88 8.38 3.87
N ILE A 199 -6.14 8.61 3.52
CA ILE A 199 -6.54 9.24 2.26
C ILE A 199 -6.03 10.70 2.20
N ARG A 200 -6.08 11.45 3.31
CA ARG A 200 -5.60 12.84 3.35
C ARG A 200 -4.10 13.02 3.12
N VAL A 201 -3.24 12.19 3.71
CA VAL A 201 -1.78 12.34 3.50
C VAL A 201 -1.37 11.93 2.08
N LEU A 202 -2.04 10.94 1.47
CA LEU A 202 -1.82 10.60 0.06
C LEU A 202 -2.21 11.77 -0.86
N ILE A 203 -3.31 12.47 -0.55
CA ILE A 203 -3.76 13.66 -1.28
C ILE A 203 -2.82 14.86 -1.06
N ILE A 204 -2.32 15.09 0.17
CA ILE A 204 -1.36 16.17 0.46
C ILE A 204 -0.05 15.94 -0.30
N LEU A 205 0.47 14.71 -0.32
CA LEU A 205 1.70 14.38 -1.04
C LEU A 205 1.53 14.56 -2.56
N HIS A 206 0.40 14.12 -3.11
CA HIS A 206 0.08 14.30 -4.53
C HIS A 206 -0.18 15.78 -4.91
N SER A 207 -0.72 16.57 -3.98
CA SER A 207 -0.88 18.03 -4.14
C SER A 207 0.47 18.76 -4.07
N PHE A 208 1.43 18.24 -3.29
CA PHE A 208 2.79 18.79 -3.18
C PHE A 208 3.61 18.54 -4.45
N ASP A 209 3.48 17.35 -5.05
CA ASP A 209 4.07 17.06 -6.37
C ASP A 209 3.44 17.90 -7.50
N SER A 210 2.17 18.31 -7.33
CA SER A 210 1.48 19.22 -8.26
C SER A 210 1.79 20.71 -8.04
N ALA A 211 2.47 21.06 -6.93
CA ALA A 211 2.84 22.43 -6.56
C ALA A 211 4.33 22.74 -6.78
N LEU A 212 5.14 21.75 -7.17
CA LEU A 212 6.51 21.96 -7.61
C LEU A 212 6.52 22.17 -9.13
N PRO A 213 6.94 23.35 -9.63
CA PRO A 213 7.18 23.49 -11.06
C PRO A 213 8.27 22.49 -11.48
N PRO A 214 8.14 21.84 -12.66
CA PRO A 214 9.19 20.96 -13.15
C PRO A 214 10.49 21.75 -13.27
N VAL A 215 11.54 21.29 -12.58
CA VAL A 215 12.91 21.78 -12.77
C VAL A 215 13.43 21.21 -14.10
N SER A 216 12.86 21.69 -15.19
CA SER A 216 13.32 21.43 -16.56
C SER A 216 13.01 22.60 -17.50
N VAL A 217 12.86 23.83 -16.97
CA VAL A 217 12.74 25.05 -17.80
C VAL A 217 13.48 26.24 -17.16
N VAL A 218 14.78 26.11 -16.86
CA VAL A 218 15.68 27.28 -16.61
C VAL A 218 17.02 27.18 -17.36
N TYR A 219 17.31 26.09 -18.08
CA TYR A 219 18.61 25.91 -18.76
C TYR A 219 18.56 25.90 -20.30
N THR A 220 17.52 26.45 -20.94
CA THR A 220 17.43 26.45 -22.42
C THR A 220 17.33 27.83 -23.08
N THR A 221 17.58 28.93 -22.35
CA THR A 221 17.70 30.28 -22.95
C THR A 221 19.06 30.95 -22.76
N LYS A 222 20.08 30.23 -22.28
CA LYS A 222 21.47 30.74 -22.17
C LYS A 222 22.53 29.88 -22.85
N LEU A 223 22.17 29.17 -23.92
CA LEU A 223 23.08 28.33 -24.72
C LEU A 223 22.99 28.63 -26.23
N LYS A 224 22.63 29.87 -26.58
CA LYS A 224 22.65 30.35 -27.98
C LYS A 224 23.22 31.76 -28.12
N ALA A 225 24.27 32.05 -27.37
CA ALA A 225 25.21 33.13 -27.64
C ALA A 225 26.57 32.65 -27.13
N GLU A 226 27.62 32.89 -27.91
CA GLU A 226 29.03 32.55 -27.64
C GLU A 226 29.48 31.14 -28.08
N THR A 227 29.17 30.82 -29.34
CA THR A 227 30.15 30.13 -30.19
C THR A 227 30.90 31.20 -30.99
N ALA A 228 32.01 31.71 -30.47
CA ALA A 228 32.97 32.48 -31.26
C ALA A 228 34.36 32.47 -30.58
N ILE A 229 35.33 31.89 -31.29
CA ILE A 229 36.79 32.16 -31.23
C ILE A 229 37.58 31.39 -30.14
N GLY A 230 38.46 30.48 -30.58
CA GLY A 230 39.68 30.07 -29.84
C GLY A 230 40.91 30.79 -30.40
N PRO A 231 42.16 30.32 -30.19
CA PRO A 231 42.80 29.70 -29.02
C PRO A 231 44.04 30.52 -28.53
N GLY A 232 44.63 30.22 -27.35
CA GLY A 232 46.03 30.60 -27.05
C GLY A 232 46.45 30.90 -25.61
N THR A 233 47.44 30.12 -25.13
CA THR A 233 48.61 30.47 -24.27
C THR A 233 48.48 30.80 -22.75
N SER A 234 49.06 29.88 -21.95
CA SER A 234 50.16 30.04 -20.98
C SER A 234 50.00 30.73 -19.60
N PHE A 235 50.44 29.96 -18.59
CA PHE A 235 51.44 30.27 -17.54
C PHE A 235 51.05 30.81 -16.14
N GLN A 236 51.58 30.06 -15.16
CA GLN A 236 52.25 30.43 -13.89
C GLN A 236 51.50 30.58 -12.55
N SER A 237 52.01 29.75 -11.63
CA SER A 237 51.87 29.68 -10.18
C SER A 237 52.88 30.56 -9.43
N HIS A 238 52.47 31.14 -8.30
CA HIS A 238 53.27 31.54 -7.13
C HIS A 238 52.25 31.66 -5.97
N GLY A 239 52.48 31.32 -4.70
CA GLY A 239 53.65 30.96 -3.91
C GLY A 239 53.49 31.54 -2.49
N ILE A 240 54.17 30.93 -1.51
CA ILE A 240 54.64 31.45 -0.19
C ILE A 240 53.94 30.89 1.07
N GLU A 241 54.82 30.53 2.02
CA GLU A 241 54.78 29.58 3.15
C GLU A 241 55.11 30.34 4.49
N PRO A 242 55.71 29.75 5.55
CA PRO A 242 55.15 29.32 6.86
C PRO A 242 55.64 30.12 8.10
N ASP A 243 55.36 29.64 9.33
CA ASP A 243 56.44 29.38 10.32
C ASP A 243 56.04 28.59 11.58
N CYS A 244 57.02 27.89 12.15
CA CYS A 244 56.95 26.98 13.31
C CYS A 244 58.25 27.04 14.16
N CYS A 245 58.14 26.90 15.49
CA CYS A 245 59.12 26.44 16.52
C CYS A 245 60.40 27.23 16.91
N TYR A 246 60.63 27.43 18.24
CA TYR A 246 61.73 26.79 19.02
C TYR A 246 61.65 26.94 20.57
N LEU A 247 62.49 26.14 21.26
CA LEU A 247 62.58 25.62 22.65
C LEU A 247 63.33 26.47 23.73
N ILE A 248 63.27 26.06 25.03
CA ILE A 248 64.38 25.48 25.88
C ILE A 248 64.07 25.43 27.42
N SER A 249 64.75 24.48 28.10
CA SER A 249 64.62 23.78 29.41
C SER A 249 65.41 24.31 30.63
N LYS A 250 65.01 23.90 31.87
CA LYS A 250 65.80 23.34 33.04
C LYS A 250 65.01 23.51 34.38
N ARG A 251 65.12 22.76 35.50
CA ARG A 251 65.87 21.58 36.01
C ARG A 251 65.36 21.23 37.45
N ASN A 252 65.33 19.92 37.81
CA ASN A 252 65.37 19.22 39.13
C ASN A 252 64.54 19.65 40.37
N ALA A 253 63.85 18.70 41.03
CA ALA A 253 64.26 18.11 42.32
C ALA A 253 63.19 17.16 42.94
N ASP A 254 63.71 16.21 43.68
CA ASP A 254 63.16 15.06 44.40
C ASP A 254 62.16 15.41 45.54
N LYS A 255 61.15 14.54 45.79
CA LYS A 255 60.63 14.16 47.13
C LYS A 255 59.43 13.18 47.06
N ARG A 256 59.64 12.00 47.67
CA ARG A 256 58.61 11.07 48.16
C ARG A 256 57.67 11.75 49.15
N ILE A 257 56.37 11.48 49.03
CA ILE A 257 55.43 11.52 50.16
C ILE A 257 54.58 10.24 50.08
N GLN A 258 54.80 9.34 51.04
CA GLN A 258 53.82 8.33 51.44
C GLN A 258 52.68 9.03 52.16
N VAL A 259 51.43 8.73 51.80
CA VAL A 259 50.26 8.97 52.65
C VAL A 259 49.47 7.67 52.72
N ASP A 260 49.37 7.13 53.93
CA ASP A 260 48.53 5.99 54.28
C ASP A 260 47.03 6.36 54.27
N HIS A 261 46.24 5.46 53.65
CA HIS A 261 44.82 5.10 53.81
C HIS A 261 43.75 6.12 54.31
N PRO A 262 42.54 6.10 53.69
CA PRO A 262 41.51 5.18 54.18
C PRO A 262 40.74 4.44 53.08
N LYS A 263 40.30 3.22 53.40
CA LYS A 263 39.30 2.47 52.62
C LYS A 263 38.01 3.32 52.52
N PHE A 264 37.75 3.88 51.35
CA PHE A 264 36.53 4.63 51.09
C PHE A 264 35.36 3.66 50.83
N HIS A 265 34.27 3.91 51.53
CA HIS A 265 33.02 3.17 51.59
C HIS A 265 32.35 3.02 50.19
N THR A 266 32.69 1.96 49.45
CA THR A 266 32.13 1.66 48.11
C THR A 266 30.63 1.36 48.10
N THR A 267 30.03 1.14 49.28
CA THR A 267 28.60 0.83 49.43
C THR A 267 27.69 2.04 49.18
N ASN A 268 28.13 3.27 49.52
CA ASN A 268 27.26 4.45 49.40
C ASN A 268 27.19 5.00 47.97
N ILE A 269 28.27 4.91 47.19
CA ILE A 269 28.28 5.34 45.78
C ILE A 269 27.46 4.37 44.91
N GLN A 270 27.52 3.06 45.18
CA GLN A 270 26.66 2.11 44.47
C GLN A 270 25.18 2.34 44.80
N LYS A 271 24.84 2.58 46.07
CA LYS A 271 23.46 2.86 46.51
C LYS A 271 22.92 4.16 45.92
N LEU A 272 23.71 5.23 45.90
CA LEU A 272 23.38 6.48 45.19
C LEU A 272 23.26 6.28 43.68
N LYS A 273 24.08 5.42 43.06
CA LYS A 273 24.01 5.15 41.61
C LYS A 273 22.79 4.30 41.25
N THR A 274 22.38 3.34 42.07
CA THR A 274 21.14 2.56 41.87
C THR A 274 19.90 3.37 42.20
N GLU A 275 19.91 4.18 43.24
CA GLU A 275 18.79 5.07 43.62
C GLU A 275 18.61 6.21 42.61
N LYS A 276 19.71 6.78 42.08
CA LYS A 276 19.67 7.77 40.99
C LYS A 276 19.29 7.13 39.65
N ARG A 277 19.70 5.89 39.35
CA ARG A 277 19.26 5.16 38.14
C ARG A 277 17.79 4.71 38.23
N SER A 278 17.32 4.37 39.43
CA SER A 278 15.91 4.09 39.73
C SER A 278 15.07 5.36 39.64
N GLY A 279 15.52 6.46 40.26
CA GLY A 279 14.88 7.77 40.19
C GLY A 279 14.83 8.32 38.76
N ILE A 280 15.91 8.17 37.97
CA ILE A 280 15.91 8.54 36.55
C ILE A 280 14.97 7.66 35.73
N LYS A 281 14.88 6.35 36.00
CA LYS A 281 13.88 5.48 35.34
C LYS A 281 12.44 5.87 35.71
N THR A 282 12.16 6.16 36.98
CA THR A 282 10.83 6.57 37.45
C THR A 282 10.45 7.97 36.93
N MET A 283 11.40 8.90 36.90
CA MET A 283 11.20 10.25 36.38
C MET A 283 11.10 10.27 34.85
N MET A 284 11.85 9.42 34.15
CA MET A 284 11.73 9.23 32.70
C MET A 284 10.41 8.51 32.33
N ASN A 285 9.97 7.50 33.09
CA ASN A 285 8.66 6.87 32.88
C ASN A 285 7.49 7.82 33.17
N SER A 286 7.62 8.69 34.18
CA SER A 286 6.61 9.72 34.50
C SER A 286 6.58 10.84 33.45
N CYS A 287 7.76 11.28 32.97
CA CYS A 287 7.88 12.28 31.92
C CYS A 287 7.46 11.74 30.54
N VAL A 288 7.75 10.47 30.24
CA VAL A 288 7.25 9.75 29.05
C VAL A 288 5.74 9.54 29.15
N GLY A 289 5.20 9.21 30.33
CA GLY A 289 3.75 9.10 30.55
C GLY A 289 3.02 10.43 30.33
N ALA A 290 3.54 11.52 30.88
CA ALA A 290 2.99 12.87 30.68
C ALA A 290 3.13 13.34 29.22
N SER A 291 4.28 13.09 28.59
CA SER A 291 4.52 13.43 27.18
C SER A 291 3.68 12.57 26.23
N MET A 292 3.42 11.30 26.57
CA MET A 292 2.53 10.43 25.81
C MET A 292 1.05 10.83 25.97
N LEU A 293 0.64 11.33 27.14
CA LEU A 293 -0.71 11.87 27.35
C LEU A 293 -0.89 13.16 26.54
N VAL A 294 0.13 14.01 26.45
CA VAL A 294 0.14 15.18 25.56
C VAL A 294 0.12 14.75 24.09
N VAL A 295 0.88 13.74 23.67
CA VAL A 295 0.83 13.21 22.28
C VAL A 295 -0.50 12.52 21.97
N LEU A 296 -1.11 11.80 22.91
CA LEU A 296 -2.44 11.21 22.77
C LEU A 296 -3.52 12.28 22.68
N VAL A 297 -3.42 13.33 23.51
CA VAL A 297 -4.29 14.50 23.47
C VAL A 297 -4.08 15.27 22.16
N PHE A 298 -2.85 15.50 21.71
CA PHE A 298 -2.57 16.13 20.41
C PHE A 298 -2.95 15.24 19.22
N ALA A 299 -2.84 13.92 19.29
CA ALA A 299 -3.24 13.00 18.23
C ALA A 299 -4.76 12.87 18.13
N THR A 300 -5.45 12.86 19.28
CA THR A 300 -6.92 12.91 19.34
C THR A 300 -7.46 14.28 18.98
N LEU A 301 -6.84 15.38 19.44
CA LEU A 301 -7.19 16.74 19.02
C LEU A 301 -6.82 17.01 17.56
N SER A 302 -5.73 16.48 17.01
CA SER A 302 -5.44 16.60 15.56
C SER A 302 -6.41 15.77 14.72
N CYS A 303 -6.95 14.68 15.29
CA CYS A 303 -8.06 13.93 14.67
C CYS A 303 -9.39 14.72 14.74
N CYS A 304 -9.61 15.50 15.81
CA CYS A 304 -10.82 16.29 16.02
C CYS A 304 -10.79 17.68 15.35
N LEU A 305 -9.63 18.34 15.24
CA LEU A 305 -9.52 19.71 14.73
C LEU A 305 -9.72 19.81 13.22
N ASP A 306 -9.74 18.69 12.51
CA ASP A 306 -9.81 18.70 11.06
C ASP A 306 -11.01 17.91 10.52
N ALA A 307 -12.05 17.77 11.34
CA ALA A 307 -13.37 17.30 10.94
C ALA A 307 -14.13 18.31 10.05
N ARG A 308 -13.43 19.20 9.33
CA ARG A 308 -14.00 19.74 8.09
C ARG A 308 -14.07 18.57 7.13
N LEU A 309 -15.27 18.00 6.98
CA LEU A 309 -15.69 17.16 5.86
C LEU A 309 -15.01 17.75 4.60
N GLN A 310 -13.98 17.10 4.07
CA GLN A 310 -13.31 17.65 2.90
C GLN A 310 -14.29 17.41 1.76
N ALA A 311 -14.97 18.47 1.34
CA ALA A 311 -15.86 18.43 0.19
C ALA A 311 -15.05 17.88 -1.00
N CYS A 312 -15.65 16.95 -1.75
CA CYS A 312 -15.01 16.48 -2.97
C CYS A 312 -14.84 17.67 -3.93
N HIS A 313 -13.60 17.93 -4.33
CA HIS A 313 -13.25 19.02 -5.24
C HIS A 313 -12.98 18.46 -6.65
N PRO A 314 -13.22 19.27 -7.70
CA PRO A 314 -12.85 18.91 -9.06
C PRO A 314 -11.37 18.52 -9.20
N SER A 315 -11.09 17.45 -9.94
CA SER A 315 -9.72 17.03 -10.25
C SER A 315 -9.12 17.77 -11.44
N GLY A 316 -9.96 18.28 -12.34
CA GLY A 316 -9.51 18.93 -13.56
C GLY A 316 -10.65 19.44 -14.43
N LYS A 317 -10.29 19.84 -15.65
CA LYS A 317 -11.23 20.27 -16.68
C LYS A 317 -10.77 19.78 -18.03
N ILE A 318 -11.71 19.31 -18.85
CA ILE A 318 -11.47 18.93 -20.24
C ILE A 318 -12.20 19.88 -21.18
N ARG A 319 -11.67 20.06 -22.40
CA ARG A 319 -12.35 20.86 -23.43
C ARG A 319 -13.02 19.91 -24.41
N GLY A 320 -14.33 20.09 -24.59
CA GLY A 320 -15.11 19.33 -25.56
C GLY A 320 -14.62 19.59 -26.98
N ILE A 321 -14.50 18.51 -27.74
CA ILE A 321 -14.29 18.52 -29.20
C ILE A 321 -15.63 18.28 -29.90
N LYS A 322 -15.70 18.59 -31.19
CA LYS A 322 -16.90 18.29 -31.98
C LYS A 322 -16.87 16.81 -32.36
N PRO A 323 -17.89 15.99 -32.01
CA PRO A 323 -17.94 14.62 -32.47
C PRO A 323 -18.03 14.55 -34.00
N PRO A 324 -17.39 13.56 -34.64
CA PRO A 324 -17.63 13.20 -36.03
C PRO A 324 -19.10 12.82 -36.26
N PRO A 325 -19.62 12.94 -37.51
CA PRO A 325 -21.02 12.62 -37.80
C PRO A 325 -21.35 11.17 -37.46
N GLY A 326 -22.36 10.96 -36.61
CA GLY A 326 -22.85 9.64 -36.23
C GLY A 326 -22.08 8.93 -35.11
N GLN A 327 -21.09 9.58 -34.48
CA GLN A 327 -20.28 8.99 -33.39
C GLN A 327 -20.73 9.35 -31.97
N CYS A 328 -21.72 10.23 -31.80
CA CYS A 328 -22.37 10.47 -30.51
C CYS A 328 -23.85 10.13 -30.66
N ASN A 329 -24.35 9.19 -29.85
CA ASN A 329 -25.76 8.84 -29.78
C ASN A 329 -26.46 9.84 -28.84
N PRO A 330 -27.53 10.55 -29.26
CA PRO A 330 -28.31 11.45 -28.39
C PRO A 330 -29.58 10.80 -27.82
N GLU A 331 -29.73 9.47 -27.89
CA GLU A 331 -30.87 8.75 -27.29
C GLU A 331 -30.87 8.85 -25.75
N ASN A 332 -32.03 8.69 -25.11
CA ASN A 332 -32.23 8.73 -23.65
C ASN A 332 -31.68 10.00 -22.93
N ASP A 333 -31.79 11.18 -23.55
CA ASP A 333 -31.29 12.46 -23.01
C ASP A 333 -29.75 12.52 -22.83
N SER A 334 -28.99 11.67 -23.53
CA SER A 334 -27.52 11.75 -23.57
C SER A 334 -27.04 13.02 -24.28
N ASP A 335 -26.23 13.81 -23.57
CA ASP A 335 -25.83 15.15 -23.97
C ASP A 335 -24.48 15.10 -24.70
N CYS A 336 -24.36 15.43 -25.99
CA CYS A 336 -23.07 15.33 -26.70
C CYS A 336 -22.07 16.46 -26.35
N CYS A 337 -20.76 16.16 -26.39
CA CYS A 337 -19.74 17.19 -26.17
C CYS A 337 -19.76 18.31 -27.22
N LYS A 338 -19.70 19.56 -26.75
CA LYS A 338 -19.73 20.76 -27.59
C LYS A 338 -18.34 21.36 -27.75
N LYS A 339 -17.94 21.66 -28.98
CA LYS A 339 -16.63 22.25 -29.30
C LYS A 339 -16.39 23.53 -28.50
N GLY A 340 -15.32 23.54 -27.71
CA GLY A 340 -14.91 24.71 -26.91
C GLY A 340 -15.63 24.87 -25.58
N LYS A 341 -16.65 24.07 -25.27
CA LYS A 341 -17.24 23.98 -23.92
C LYS A 341 -16.26 23.27 -23.00
N THR A 342 -16.12 23.76 -21.77
CA THR A 342 -15.23 23.15 -20.78
C THR A 342 -16.07 22.32 -19.81
N TYR A 343 -15.70 21.05 -19.62
CA TYR A 343 -16.36 20.11 -18.71
C TYR A 343 -15.45 19.84 -17.51
N THR A 344 -16.05 19.63 -16.34
CA THR A 344 -15.31 19.45 -15.09
C THR A 344 -15.15 17.96 -14.83
N THR A 345 -13.96 17.54 -14.42
CA THR A 345 -13.68 16.14 -14.09
C THR A 345 -13.49 15.97 -12.58
N TYR A 346 -13.81 14.78 -12.10
CA TYR A 346 -13.70 14.40 -10.69
C TYR A 346 -13.00 13.04 -10.57
N LYS A 347 -12.19 12.90 -9.52
CA LYS A 347 -11.62 11.62 -9.07
C LYS A 347 -12.21 11.15 -7.74
N CYS A 348 -13.20 11.89 -7.24
CA CYS A 348 -13.84 11.66 -5.96
C CYS A 348 -15.34 11.84 -6.12
N SER A 349 -16.09 11.31 -5.16
CA SER A 349 -17.54 11.48 -5.03
C SER A 349 -17.88 11.97 -3.62
N PRO A 350 -19.10 12.49 -3.39
CA PRO A 350 -19.56 12.84 -2.04
C PRO A 350 -19.42 11.66 -1.06
N PRO A 351 -19.27 11.93 0.25
CA PRO A 351 -19.06 10.86 1.23
C PRO A 351 -20.24 9.88 1.27
N VAL A 352 -19.92 8.58 1.20
CA VAL A 352 -20.92 7.52 1.36
C VAL A 352 -21.39 7.47 2.82
N THR A 353 -22.70 7.49 3.01
CA THR A 353 -23.39 7.40 4.30
C THR A 353 -24.43 6.28 4.25
N GLY A 354 -25.14 6.03 5.35
CA GLY A 354 -26.27 5.09 5.35
C GLY A 354 -27.43 5.51 4.45
N ASN A 355 -27.52 6.79 4.05
CA ASN A 355 -28.53 7.34 3.13
C ASN A 355 -27.84 8.36 2.20
N THR A 356 -26.95 7.89 1.33
CA THR A 356 -26.15 8.75 0.45
C THR A 356 -27.03 9.40 -0.60
N LYS A 357 -27.05 10.74 -0.66
CA LYS A 357 -27.79 11.48 -1.69
C LYS A 357 -27.10 11.37 -3.04
N ALA A 358 -27.87 11.09 -4.08
CA ALA A 358 -27.38 11.00 -5.46
C ALA A 358 -28.46 11.46 -6.43
N ILE A 359 -28.06 11.70 -7.68
CA ILE A 359 -28.97 11.86 -8.81
C ILE A 359 -29.01 10.51 -9.55
N LEU A 360 -30.21 10.02 -9.81
CA LEU A 360 -30.46 8.85 -10.63
C LEU A 360 -30.59 9.30 -12.08
N THR A 361 -29.81 8.67 -12.96
CA THR A 361 -29.90 8.83 -14.41
C THR A 361 -30.34 7.52 -15.09
N LEU A 362 -30.85 7.63 -16.32
CA LEU A 362 -31.29 6.48 -17.10
C LEU A 362 -30.19 6.10 -18.09
N ASN A 363 -29.82 4.82 -18.12
CA ASN A 363 -28.87 4.28 -19.08
C ASN A 363 -29.24 2.86 -19.48
N SER A 364 -29.00 2.52 -20.75
CA SER A 364 -29.13 1.17 -21.30
C SER A 364 -27.79 0.45 -21.29
N PHE A 365 -27.75 -0.67 -20.57
CA PHE A 365 -26.57 -1.54 -20.48
C PHE A 365 -26.61 -2.66 -21.54
N GLN A 366 -27.57 -2.61 -22.46
CA GLN A 366 -27.74 -3.58 -23.53
C GLN A 366 -26.76 -3.34 -24.67
N LYS A 367 -26.50 -4.39 -25.45
CA LYS A 367 -25.69 -4.28 -26.66
C LYS A 367 -26.36 -3.34 -27.66
N GLY A 368 -25.67 -2.25 -28.00
CA GLY A 368 -26.18 -1.23 -28.90
C GLY A 368 -27.07 -0.18 -28.22
N GLY A 369 -27.09 -0.16 -26.88
CA GLY A 369 -27.61 0.96 -26.10
C GLY A 369 -26.63 2.14 -26.03
N ASP A 370 -27.00 3.14 -25.25
CA ASP A 370 -26.24 4.37 -24.95
C ASP A 370 -25.09 4.17 -23.97
N GLY A 371 -25.09 3.08 -23.18
CA GLY A 371 -23.98 2.69 -22.31
C GLY A 371 -22.69 2.29 -23.04
N GLY A 372 -22.72 2.26 -24.38
CA GLY A 372 -21.54 2.03 -25.21
C GLY A 372 -21.00 0.60 -25.12
N GLY A 373 -19.90 0.44 -24.40
CA GLY A 373 -19.16 -0.83 -24.24
C GLY A 373 -19.81 -1.83 -23.29
N PRO A 374 -19.23 -3.04 -23.15
CA PRO A 374 -19.61 -3.98 -22.10
C PRO A 374 -19.21 -3.43 -20.72
N SER A 375 -19.96 -3.76 -19.67
CA SER A 375 -19.75 -3.18 -18.34
C SER A 375 -18.45 -3.61 -17.66
N GLU A 376 -17.78 -2.69 -16.96
CA GLU A 376 -16.41 -2.85 -16.46
C GLU A 376 -16.25 -3.99 -15.44
N CYS A 377 -17.26 -4.25 -14.60
CA CYS A 377 -17.14 -5.25 -13.54
C CYS A 377 -17.07 -6.71 -14.04
N ASP A 378 -17.74 -7.03 -15.16
CA ASP A 378 -17.87 -8.40 -15.65
C ASP A 378 -17.72 -8.57 -17.16
N ASN A 379 -17.38 -7.50 -17.88
CA ASN A 379 -17.19 -7.46 -19.32
C ASN A 379 -18.39 -8.02 -20.10
N GLN A 380 -19.61 -7.77 -19.60
CA GLN A 380 -20.86 -8.24 -20.21
C GLN A 380 -21.85 -7.09 -20.43
N PHE A 381 -22.75 -7.29 -21.39
CA PHE A 381 -23.94 -6.46 -21.55
C PHE A 381 -25.06 -6.98 -20.65
N HIS A 382 -25.83 -6.07 -20.05
CA HIS A 382 -26.93 -6.39 -19.16
C HIS A 382 -28.26 -5.95 -19.78
N SER A 383 -29.32 -6.73 -19.60
CA SER A 383 -30.64 -6.32 -20.10
C SER A 383 -31.20 -5.19 -19.25
N ASP A 384 -31.74 -4.15 -19.88
CA ASP A 384 -32.54 -3.08 -19.25
C ASP A 384 -33.70 -3.56 -18.37
N ASN A 385 -34.14 -4.81 -18.53
CA ASN A 385 -35.12 -5.46 -17.64
C ASN A 385 -34.51 -6.03 -16.35
N THR A 386 -33.19 -5.92 -16.18
CA THR A 386 -32.44 -6.38 -15.01
C THR A 386 -32.03 -5.18 -14.17
N PRO A 387 -32.28 -5.15 -12.85
CA PRO A 387 -31.94 -4.00 -12.02
C PRO A 387 -30.42 -3.92 -11.80
N VAL A 388 -29.74 -3.23 -12.71
CA VAL A 388 -28.30 -2.96 -12.70
C VAL A 388 -28.01 -1.46 -12.74
N VAL A 389 -26.84 -1.08 -12.22
CA VAL A 389 -26.38 0.32 -12.16
C VAL A 389 -24.88 0.48 -12.38
N ALA A 390 -24.49 1.66 -12.84
CA ALA A 390 -23.15 2.21 -12.75
C ALA A 390 -23.06 3.26 -11.63
N LEU A 391 -21.87 3.43 -11.06
CA LEU A 391 -21.62 4.45 -10.04
C LEU A 391 -20.55 5.42 -10.52
N SER A 392 -20.69 6.71 -10.17
CA SER A 392 -19.61 7.68 -10.38
C SER A 392 -18.28 7.17 -9.84
N THR A 393 -17.16 7.45 -10.52
CA THR A 393 -15.80 6.96 -10.20
C THR A 393 -15.46 6.91 -8.71
N GLY A 394 -15.76 7.96 -7.94
CA GLY A 394 -15.45 8.00 -6.51
C GLY A 394 -16.26 7.03 -5.66
N TRP A 395 -17.49 6.69 -6.06
CA TRP A 395 -18.32 5.66 -5.43
C TRP A 395 -18.02 4.26 -5.98
N TYR A 396 -17.66 4.16 -7.25
CA TYR A 396 -17.18 2.92 -7.86
C TYR A 396 -15.90 2.40 -7.17
N SER A 397 -15.01 3.32 -6.76
CA SER A 397 -13.83 3.02 -5.92
C SER A 397 -12.93 1.93 -6.54
N GLY A 398 -12.67 2.02 -7.84
CA GLY A 398 -11.82 1.05 -8.57
C GLY A 398 -12.37 -0.37 -8.57
N GLY A 399 -13.69 -0.53 -8.48
CA GLY A 399 -14.38 -1.82 -8.52
C GLY A 399 -14.64 -2.47 -7.16
N ASP A 400 -14.38 -1.79 -6.03
CA ASP A 400 -14.68 -2.32 -4.69
C ASP A 400 -16.16 -2.74 -4.51
N ARG A 401 -17.07 -2.09 -5.25
CA ARG A 401 -18.52 -2.38 -5.24
C ARG A 401 -18.98 -3.29 -6.38
N CYS A 402 -18.09 -3.76 -7.24
CA CYS A 402 -18.47 -4.61 -8.37
C CYS A 402 -19.23 -5.86 -7.93
N LEU A 403 -20.31 -6.15 -8.65
CA LEU A 403 -21.20 -7.31 -8.44
C LEU A 403 -21.87 -7.36 -7.06
N ASN A 404 -21.73 -6.33 -6.24
CA ASN A 404 -22.47 -6.15 -5.01
C ASN A 404 -23.78 -5.39 -5.27
N TYR A 405 -24.70 -5.48 -4.31
CA TYR A 405 -25.99 -4.81 -4.40
C TYR A 405 -25.97 -3.51 -3.60
N ILE A 406 -26.63 -2.49 -4.14
CA ILE A 406 -27.01 -1.28 -3.41
C ILE A 406 -28.53 -1.19 -3.33
N THR A 407 -29.03 -0.56 -2.27
CA THR A 407 -30.45 -0.26 -2.11
C THR A 407 -30.66 1.19 -2.50
N ILE A 408 -31.43 1.41 -3.56
CA ILE A 408 -31.81 2.74 -4.04
C ILE A 408 -33.21 3.04 -3.52
N SER A 409 -33.42 4.22 -2.96
CA SER A 409 -34.70 4.64 -2.38
C SER A 409 -35.13 6.00 -2.91
N ALA A 410 -36.34 6.04 -3.44
CA ALA A 410 -37.00 7.23 -3.98
C ALA A 410 -38.51 7.03 -4.06
N ASN A 411 -39.28 8.12 -4.07
CA ASN A 411 -40.74 8.09 -4.16
C ASN A 411 -41.43 7.15 -3.14
N GLY A 412 -40.84 7.01 -1.94
CA GLY A 412 -41.34 6.10 -0.89
C GLY A 412 -41.15 4.60 -1.16
N ARG A 413 -40.43 4.24 -2.24
CA ARG A 413 -40.10 2.87 -2.63
C ARG A 413 -38.59 2.64 -2.57
N SER A 414 -38.19 1.38 -2.54
CA SER A 414 -36.79 0.97 -2.59
C SER A 414 -36.60 -0.24 -3.49
N VAL A 415 -35.47 -0.27 -4.21
CA VAL A 415 -35.08 -1.38 -5.08
C VAL A 415 -33.64 -1.78 -4.82
N LYS A 416 -33.34 -3.08 -4.85
CA LYS A 416 -31.97 -3.58 -4.85
C LYS A 416 -31.47 -3.68 -6.29
N ALA A 417 -30.38 -3.00 -6.60
CA ALA A 417 -29.74 -3.04 -7.90
C ALA A 417 -28.28 -3.48 -7.77
N LYS A 418 -27.78 -4.21 -8.77
CA LYS A 418 -26.40 -4.69 -8.79
C LYS A 418 -25.50 -3.65 -9.47
N VAL A 419 -24.37 -3.34 -8.84
CA VAL A 419 -23.34 -2.49 -9.46
C VAL A 419 -22.58 -3.33 -10.48
N VAL A 420 -22.66 -2.94 -11.75
CA VAL A 420 -22.03 -3.65 -12.87
C VAL A 420 -21.00 -2.80 -13.60
N ASP A 421 -21.01 -1.49 -13.41
CA ASP A 421 -20.20 -0.58 -14.22
C ASP A 421 -19.72 0.67 -13.49
N GLU A 422 -18.81 1.40 -14.13
CA GLU A 422 -18.34 2.72 -13.71
C GLU A 422 -18.95 3.82 -14.59
N CYS A 423 -19.51 4.86 -13.97
CA CYS A 423 -19.82 6.12 -14.64
C CYS A 423 -18.58 7.02 -14.56
N ASP A 424 -17.74 7.00 -15.58
CA ASP A 424 -16.43 7.66 -15.54
C ASP A 424 -16.57 9.19 -15.45
N SER A 425 -16.12 9.74 -14.32
CA SER A 425 -16.11 11.18 -14.05
C SER A 425 -14.75 11.83 -14.29
N THR A 426 -13.74 11.05 -14.67
CA THR A 426 -12.35 11.47 -14.86
C THR A 426 -12.04 11.89 -16.29
N MET A 427 -12.70 11.28 -17.26
CA MET A 427 -12.48 11.44 -18.70
C MET A 427 -13.82 11.50 -19.47
N GLY A 428 -13.75 11.78 -20.77
CA GLY A 428 -14.91 12.00 -21.64
C GLY A 428 -14.56 12.91 -22.82
N CYS A 429 -15.52 13.14 -23.71
CA CYS A 429 -15.37 13.92 -24.94
C CYS A 429 -14.29 13.37 -25.90
N ASP A 430 -14.08 12.07 -25.94
CA ASP A 430 -13.14 11.39 -26.83
C ASP A 430 -13.81 10.18 -27.52
N GLU A 431 -13.05 9.46 -28.34
CA GLU A 431 -13.56 8.29 -29.09
C GLU A 431 -13.90 7.09 -28.19
N GLU A 432 -13.24 6.96 -27.04
CA GLU A 432 -13.48 5.83 -26.12
C GLU A 432 -14.81 6.00 -25.35
N HIS A 433 -15.26 7.24 -25.16
CA HIS A 433 -16.50 7.59 -24.45
C HIS A 433 -17.61 8.07 -25.40
N ASP A 434 -17.58 7.69 -26.69
CA ASP A 434 -18.57 8.11 -27.71
C ASP A 434 -18.82 9.63 -27.76
N TYR A 435 -17.79 10.42 -27.42
CA TYR A 435 -17.83 11.87 -27.30
C TYR A 435 -18.90 12.41 -26.32
N GLN A 436 -19.29 11.60 -25.34
CA GLN A 436 -20.14 12.01 -24.22
C GLN A 436 -19.32 12.75 -23.15
N PRO A 437 -19.92 13.68 -22.40
CA PRO A 437 -19.24 14.43 -21.35
C PRO A 437 -18.89 13.53 -20.16
N PRO A 438 -17.87 13.91 -19.37
CA PRO A 438 -17.56 13.21 -18.14
C PRO A 438 -18.77 13.17 -17.20
N CYS A 439 -18.97 12.02 -16.57
CA CYS A 439 -20.02 11.80 -15.62
C CYS A 439 -19.88 12.78 -14.42
N PRO A 440 -20.98 13.34 -13.90
CA PRO A 440 -20.94 14.03 -12.61
C PRO A 440 -20.52 13.07 -11.49
N ASN A 441 -20.06 13.62 -10.37
CA ASN A 441 -19.47 12.83 -9.29
C ASN A 441 -20.47 12.26 -8.28
N ASN A 442 -21.76 12.48 -8.49
CA ASN A 442 -22.84 12.12 -7.58
C ASN A 442 -23.98 11.40 -8.29
N ILE A 443 -23.65 10.62 -9.33
CA ILE A 443 -24.59 9.88 -10.17
C ILE A 443 -24.66 8.41 -9.76
N VAL A 444 -25.88 7.90 -9.75
CA VAL A 444 -26.19 6.47 -9.87
C VAL A 444 -26.87 6.30 -11.22
N ASP A 445 -26.17 5.68 -12.16
CA ASP A 445 -26.67 5.56 -13.51
C ASP A 445 -27.34 4.20 -13.71
N ALA A 446 -28.61 4.17 -14.08
CA ALA A 446 -29.46 3.03 -13.81
C ALA A 446 -30.27 2.55 -15.01
N SER A 447 -30.38 1.22 -15.10
CA SER A 447 -31.23 0.52 -16.06
C SER A 447 -32.72 0.86 -15.88
N LYS A 448 -33.49 0.72 -16.97
CA LYS A 448 -34.94 0.92 -16.99
C LYS A 448 -35.68 0.20 -15.86
N ALA A 449 -35.29 -1.04 -15.54
CA ALA A 449 -35.89 -1.83 -14.47
C ALA A 449 -35.79 -1.17 -13.09
N VAL A 450 -34.73 -0.40 -12.82
CA VAL A 450 -34.57 0.33 -11.55
C VAL A 450 -35.61 1.45 -11.46
N TRP A 451 -35.79 2.21 -12.54
CA TRP A 451 -36.77 3.29 -12.62
C TRP A 451 -38.20 2.78 -12.46
N GLU A 452 -38.56 1.70 -13.17
CA GLU A 452 -39.87 1.05 -13.06
C GLU A 452 -40.12 0.52 -11.64
N ALA A 453 -39.12 -0.08 -10.99
CA ALA A 453 -39.23 -0.60 -9.64
C ALA A 453 -39.42 0.51 -8.58
N LEU A 454 -38.79 1.67 -8.78
CA LEU A 454 -38.99 2.86 -7.94
C LEU A 454 -40.35 3.52 -8.17
N GLY A 455 -41.09 3.13 -9.22
CA GLY A 455 -42.41 3.67 -9.53
C GLY A 455 -42.37 5.16 -9.86
N ILE A 456 -41.29 5.63 -10.49
CA ILE A 456 -41.16 7.01 -10.97
C ILE A 456 -41.88 7.11 -12.32
N PRO A 457 -42.80 8.07 -12.52
CA PRO A 457 -43.50 8.24 -13.80
C PRO A 457 -42.52 8.49 -14.95
N GLU A 458 -42.77 7.91 -16.14
CA GLU A 458 -41.90 8.07 -17.31
C GLU A 458 -41.65 9.54 -17.72
N GLY A 459 -42.59 10.44 -17.42
CA GLY A 459 -42.44 11.87 -17.67
C GLY A 459 -41.40 12.58 -16.79
N ASP A 460 -40.97 11.93 -15.70
CA ASP A 460 -39.95 12.44 -14.77
C ASP A 460 -38.62 11.66 -14.89
N TRP A 461 -38.45 10.86 -15.96
CA TRP A 461 -37.19 10.15 -16.23
C TRP A 461 -36.16 11.12 -16.81
N GLY A 462 -34.89 10.92 -16.46
CA GLY A 462 -33.79 11.82 -16.80
C GLY A 462 -32.91 12.06 -15.58
N ASP A 463 -33.21 13.09 -14.79
CA ASP A 463 -32.51 13.40 -13.53
C ASP A 463 -33.49 13.31 -12.35
N TYR A 464 -33.27 12.39 -11.42
CA TYR A 464 -34.13 12.25 -10.24
C TYR A 464 -33.36 12.17 -8.93
N ASP A 465 -33.77 12.93 -7.92
CA ASP A 465 -33.15 12.92 -6.59
C ASP A 465 -33.44 11.61 -5.84
N ILE A 466 -32.38 10.89 -5.46
CA ILE A 466 -32.47 9.61 -4.76
C ILE A 466 -31.59 9.57 -3.51
N THR A 467 -31.80 8.52 -2.71
CA THR A 467 -30.83 8.09 -1.70
C THR A 467 -30.43 6.65 -1.92
N TRP A 468 -29.17 6.30 -1.63
CA TRP A 468 -28.69 4.92 -1.73
C TRP A 468 -27.80 4.51 -0.57
N SER A 469 -27.73 3.20 -0.34
CA SER A 469 -26.87 2.56 0.65
C SER A 469 -26.33 1.22 0.15
N ASP A 470 -25.19 0.78 0.65
CA ASP A 470 -24.72 -0.61 0.45
C ASP A 470 -25.76 -1.59 1.08
N ALA A 471 -26.05 -2.73 0.42
CA ALA A 471 -27.24 -3.56 0.69
C ALA A 471 -26.99 -4.96 1.30
#